data_AF-A0A453PA30-F1
#
_entry.id   AF-A0A453PA30-F1
#
_cell.length_a   1.000
_cell.length_b   1.000
_cell.length_c   1.000
_cell.angle_alpha   90.00
_cell.angle_beta   90.00
_cell.angle_gamma   90.00
#
_symmetry.space_group_name_H-M   'P 1'
#
loop_
_entity.id
_entity.type
_entity.pdbx_description
1 polymer ?
#
loop_
_entity_poly.entity_id
_entity_poly.type
_entity_poly.pdbx_seq_one_letter_code
_entity_poly.pdbx_strand_id
1 'polypeptide(L)'
;LFRTSSCLEFKWSQKMIMNYPCVRTFQVELKFRSRFCFSVGSIYQAPPLFVDTTLTSEESSGAIRRGTGERLDGGGRCKLVGVAVLDPIDDVFMNTFLNLPTECIAYLNATISIASAT
;
A
#
# COMPACT_ATOMS: atom_id res chain seq x y z
N LEU A 1 -11.87 -9.39 -10.58
CA LEU A 1 -13.02 -9.24 -11.48
C LEU A 1 -14.04 -8.35 -10.77
N PHE A 2 -14.04 -7.03 -10.99
CA PHE A 2 -15.14 -6.17 -10.53
C PHE A 2 -15.52 -5.26 -11.69
N ARG A 3 -16.68 -5.57 -12.27
CA ARG A 3 -17.35 -4.82 -13.33
C ARG A 3 -18.63 -4.30 -12.69
N THR A 4 -18.66 -3.02 -12.31
CA THR A 4 -19.91 -2.34 -11.97
C THR A 4 -20.08 -1.17 -12.91
N SER A 5 -21.28 -1.08 -13.50
CA SER A 5 -21.68 -0.14 -14.56
C SER A 5 -21.90 1.30 -14.07
N SER A 6 -21.16 1.72 -13.05
CA SER A 6 -21.15 3.08 -12.53
C SER A 6 -19.72 3.58 -12.64
N CYS A 7 -19.50 4.63 -13.42
CA CYS A 7 -18.18 5.20 -13.67
C CYS A 7 -17.62 5.83 -12.37
N LEU A 8 -17.15 4.99 -11.45
CA LEU A 8 -16.37 5.39 -10.28
C LEU A 8 -15.02 5.85 -10.81
N GLU A 9 -14.81 7.16 -10.76
CA GLU A 9 -13.50 7.75 -11.04
C GLU A 9 -12.69 7.69 -9.74
N PHE A 10 -11.62 6.91 -9.80
CA PHE A 10 -10.68 6.77 -8.70
C PHE A 10 -9.45 7.62 -8.96
N LYS A 11 -9.22 8.62 -8.10
CA LYS A 11 -7.98 9.39 -8.11
C LYS A 11 -7.12 8.95 -6.96
N TRP A 12 -5.90 8.54 -7.28
CA TRP A 12 -4.92 8.11 -6.30
C TRP A 12 -3.71 9.03 -6.36
N SER A 13 -3.23 9.47 -5.20
CA SER A 13 -1.93 10.12 -5.06
C SER A 13 -1.08 9.28 -4.12
N GLN A 14 0.10 8.88 -4.57
CA GLN A 14 1.02 8.03 -3.80
C GLN A 14 2.29 8.82 -3.46
N LYS A 15 2.73 8.72 -2.22
CA LYS A 15 4.05 9.19 -1.78
C LYS A 15 4.82 7.99 -1.26
N MET A 16 5.88 7.63 -1.95
CA MET A 16 6.80 6.57 -1.55
C MET A 16 8.04 7.21 -0.93
N ILE A 17 8.37 6.81 0.28
CA ILE A 17 9.63 7.19 0.93
C ILE A 17 10.37 5.89 1.19
N MET A 18 11.41 5.65 0.40
CA MET A 18 12.33 4.55 0.62
C MET A 18 13.38 5.00 1.63
N ASN A 19 13.48 4.29 2.75
CA ASN A 19 14.63 4.46 3.62
C ASN A 19 15.79 3.62 3.08
N TYR A 20 17.02 4.14 3.20
CA TYR A 20 18.20 3.45 2.68
C TYR A 20 18.27 2.02 3.22
N PRO A 21 18.56 1.03 2.35
CA PRO A 21 18.72 -0.35 2.79
C PRO A 21 19.82 -0.41 3.85
N CYS A 22 19.55 -1.13 4.95
CA CYS A 22 20.60 -1.39 5.93
C CYS A 22 21.64 -2.31 5.29
N VAL A 23 22.82 -1.75 4.97
CA VAL A 23 23.92 -2.46 4.28
C VAL A 23 24.38 -3.72 5.02
N ARG A 24 24.12 -3.82 6.34
CA ARG A 24 24.47 -4.99 7.14
C ARG A 24 23.41 -6.10 7.16
N THR A 25 22.13 -5.77 6.94
CA THR A 25 21.03 -6.73 7.11
C THR A 25 20.26 -7.02 5.82
N PHE A 26 20.57 -6.32 4.71
CA PHE A 26 19.81 -6.38 3.45
C PHE A 26 18.31 -6.11 3.63
N GLN A 27 17.96 -5.49 4.76
CA GLN A 27 16.61 -5.13 5.10
C GLN A 27 16.24 -3.83 4.40
N VAL A 28 15.09 -3.86 3.76
CA VAL A 28 14.52 -2.74 3.03
C VAL A 28 13.17 -2.41 3.64
N GLU A 29 12.98 -1.14 3.98
CA GLU A 29 11.71 -0.62 4.46
C GLU A 29 11.26 0.52 3.55
N LEU A 30 10.04 0.37 3.03
CA LEU A 30 9.38 1.38 2.24
C LEU A 30 8.14 1.86 2.98
N LYS A 31 8.13 3.15 3.32
CA LYS A 31 6.92 3.80 3.82
C LYS A 31 6.03 4.13 2.64
N PHE A 32 4.90 3.47 2.59
CA PHE A 32 3.87 3.67 1.58
C PHE A 32 2.73 4.45 2.20
N ARG A 33 2.55 5.69 1.73
CA ARG A 33 1.37 6.49 2.05
C ARG A 33 0.65 6.86 0.78
N SER A 34 -0.64 6.59 0.74
CA SER A 34 -1.47 6.92 -0.39
C SER A 34 -2.82 7.47 0.04
N ARG A 35 -3.36 8.32 -0.82
CA ARG A 35 -4.66 8.98 -0.65
C ARG A 35 -5.57 8.53 -1.78
N PHE A 36 -6.68 7.91 -1.40
CA PHE A 36 -7.69 7.37 -2.27
C PHE A 36 -8.89 8.31 -2.27
N CYS A 37 -9.12 9.01 -3.38
CA CYS A 37 -10.29 9.86 -3.56
C CYS A 37 -11.30 9.13 -4.45
N PHE A 38 -12.53 9.00 -3.95
CA PHE A 38 -13.62 8.33 -4.67
C PHE A 38 -14.64 9.37 -5.14
N SER A 39 -14.95 9.34 -6.44
CA SER A 39 -15.99 10.18 -7.03
C SER A 39 -16.78 9.42 -8.08
N VAL A 40 -18.09 9.69 -8.17
CA VAL A 40 -18.97 9.16 -9.22
C VAL A 40 -19.59 10.35 -9.94
N GLY A 41 -19.06 10.68 -11.12
CA GLY A 41 -19.44 11.87 -11.86
C GLY A 41 -19.36 13.14 -11.00
N SER A 42 -20.30 14.07 -11.19
CA SER A 42 -20.46 15.28 -10.37
C SER A 42 -21.42 15.10 -9.19
N ILE A 43 -21.94 13.89 -8.97
CA ILE A 43 -23.12 13.65 -8.11
C ILE A 43 -22.70 13.13 -6.73
N TYR A 44 -21.54 12.47 -6.64
CA TYR A 44 -21.09 11.85 -5.41
C TYR A 44 -19.56 11.94 -5.27
N GLN A 45 -19.12 12.37 -4.09
CA GLN A 45 -17.71 12.48 -3.72
C GLN A 45 -17.55 12.02 -2.27
N ALA A 46 -16.84 10.91 -2.07
CA ALA A 46 -16.57 10.40 -0.73
C ALA A 46 -15.38 11.13 -0.09
N PRO A 47 -15.28 11.15 1.26
CA PRO A 47 -14.08 11.54 1.95
C PRO A 47 -12.85 10.75 1.46
N PRO A 48 -11.65 11.36 1.44
CA PRO A 48 -10.44 10.67 1.05
C PRO A 48 -10.09 9.58 2.06
N LEU A 49 -9.85 8.37 1.57
CA LEU A 49 -9.33 7.27 2.37
C LEU A 49 -7.79 7.31 2.35
N PHE A 50 -7.17 7.21 3.51
CA PHE A 50 -5.73 7.14 3.63
C PHE A 50 -5.28 5.71 3.87
N VAL A 51 -4.30 5.26 3.11
CA VAL A 51 -3.61 4.00 3.36
C VAL A 51 -2.19 4.35 3.74
N ASP A 52 -1.84 4.07 4.99
CA ASP A 52 -0.49 4.24 5.54
C ASP A 52 0.00 2.87 6.00
N THR A 53 1.11 2.40 5.41
CA THR A 53 1.72 1.14 5.81
C THR A 53 3.22 1.16 5.54
N THR A 54 3.92 0.31 6.28
CA THR A 54 5.34 0.05 6.05
C THR A 54 5.47 -1.29 5.37
N LEU A 55 5.96 -1.27 4.12
CA LEU A 55 6.33 -2.47 3.40
C LEU A 55 7.75 -2.85 3.79
N THR A 56 7.94 -4.07 4.28
CA THR A 56 9.23 -4.59 4.73
C THR A 56 9.61 -5.83 3.93
N SER A 57 10.91 -6.04 3.71
CA SER A 57 11.43 -7.30 3.17
C SER A 57 11.36 -8.46 4.17
N GLU A 58 11.02 -8.17 5.42
CA GLU A 58 10.82 -9.14 6.48
C GLU A 58 9.37 -9.59 6.57
N GLU A 59 9.05 -10.30 7.63
CA GLU A 59 7.68 -10.58 8.00
C GLU A 59 6.93 -9.32 8.47
N SER A 60 5.70 -9.18 7.98
CA SER A 60 4.73 -8.20 8.46
C SER A 60 3.47 -8.93 8.93
N SER A 61 3.11 -8.74 10.20
CA SER A 61 1.89 -9.27 10.80
C SER A 61 0.97 -8.14 11.27
N GLY A 62 -0.27 -8.16 10.79
CA GLY A 62 -1.41 -7.45 11.38
C GLY A 62 -2.18 -8.35 12.35
N ALA A 63 -3.36 -7.91 12.79
CA ALA A 63 -4.18 -8.65 13.75
C ALA A 63 -4.88 -9.87 13.11
N ILE A 64 -5.13 -9.83 11.80
CA ILE A 64 -5.84 -10.88 11.04
C ILE A 64 -4.98 -11.40 9.88
N ARG A 65 -4.17 -10.54 9.24
CA ARG A 65 -3.34 -10.91 8.07
C ARG A 65 -1.85 -10.94 8.39
N ARG A 66 -1.14 -11.92 7.83
CA ARG A 66 0.33 -12.03 7.91
C ARG A 66 0.89 -12.28 6.52
N GLY A 67 2.03 -11.68 6.24
CA GLY A 67 2.79 -12.01 5.05
C GLY A 67 4.28 -11.90 5.30
N THR A 68 5.04 -12.63 4.49
CA THR A 68 6.49 -12.69 4.58
C THR A 68 7.06 -12.09 3.30
N GLY A 69 7.92 -11.08 3.45
CA GLY A 69 8.71 -10.51 2.38
C GLY A 69 9.90 -11.40 2.03
N GLU A 70 10.64 -10.99 1.01
CA GLU A 70 11.90 -11.60 0.62
C GLU A 70 12.98 -10.51 0.64
N ARG A 71 14.06 -10.78 1.37
CA ARG A 71 15.25 -9.92 1.44
C ARG A 71 15.88 -9.74 0.06
N LEU A 72 16.69 -8.69 -0.05
CA LEU A 72 17.42 -8.39 -1.27
C LEU A 72 18.30 -9.58 -1.69
N ASP A 73 18.10 -10.07 -2.90
CA ASP A 73 18.94 -11.11 -3.50
C ASP A 73 20.21 -10.51 -4.13
N GLY A 74 21.16 -11.37 -4.53
CA GLY A 74 22.38 -10.93 -5.21
C GLY A 74 22.17 -10.25 -6.57
N GLY A 75 20.95 -10.29 -7.11
CA GLY A 75 20.53 -9.59 -8.32
C GLY A 75 19.80 -8.27 -8.04
N GLY A 76 19.72 -7.83 -6.78
CA GLY A 76 19.05 -6.60 -6.39
C GLY A 76 17.52 -6.68 -6.36
N ARG A 77 16.92 -7.87 -6.42
CA ARG A 77 15.46 -8.05 -6.31
C ARG A 77 15.07 -8.28 -4.87
N CYS A 78 13.92 -7.73 -4.47
CA CYS A 78 13.31 -8.01 -3.18
C CYS A 78 11.79 -8.01 -3.29
N LYS A 79 11.14 -8.63 -2.31
CA LYS A 79 9.68 -8.61 -2.16
C LYS A 79 9.36 -7.96 -0.83
N LEU A 80 8.67 -6.84 -0.90
CA LEU A 80 8.21 -6.14 0.29
C LEU A 80 6.77 -6.53 0.58
N VAL A 81 6.47 -6.73 1.84
CA VAL A 81 5.12 -7.00 2.32
C VAL A 81 4.78 -6.02 3.42
N GLY A 82 3.53 -5.55 3.44
CA GLY A 82 3.03 -4.76 4.56
C GLY A 82 1.56 -4.97 4.76
N VAL A 83 1.15 -4.88 6.01
CA VAL A 83 -0.25 -4.92 6.41
C VAL A 83 -0.66 -3.51 6.81
N ALA A 84 -1.79 -3.05 6.29
CA ALA A 84 -2.38 -1.75 6.57
C ALA A 84 -3.74 -1.97 7.22
N VAL A 85 -4.00 -1.29 8.33
CA VAL A 85 -5.34 -1.21 8.91
C VAL A 85 -6.00 0.04 8.33
N LEU A 86 -7.20 -0.12 7.78
CA LEU A 86 -7.97 0.98 7.22
C LEU A 86 -9.13 1.29 8.16
N ASP A 87 -9.11 2.50 8.72
CA ASP A 87 -10.19 3.01 9.53
C ASP A 87 -11.42 3.33 8.67
N PRO A 88 -12.64 3.19 9.23
CA PRO A 88 -13.85 3.66 8.57
C PRO A 88 -13.77 5.17 8.33
N ILE A 89 -14.28 5.59 7.18
CA ILE A 89 -14.40 6.99 6.80
C ILE A 89 -15.81 7.51 7.12
N ASP A 90 -16.04 8.81 7.06
CA ASP A 90 -17.35 9.42 7.30
C ASP A 90 -18.30 9.25 6.09
N ASP A 91 -18.48 8.00 5.65
CA ASP A 91 -19.36 7.62 4.55
C ASP A 91 -19.79 6.14 4.69
N VAL A 92 -21.06 5.92 5.01
CA VAL A 92 -21.63 4.58 5.25
C VAL A 92 -21.60 3.72 3.99
N PHE A 93 -21.82 4.31 2.80
CA PHE A 93 -21.79 3.57 1.55
C PHE A 93 -20.38 3.05 1.25
N MET A 94 -19.37 3.91 1.37
CA MET A 94 -17.97 3.50 1.17
C MET A 94 -17.45 2.57 2.25
N ASN A 95 -17.83 2.79 3.51
CA ASN A 95 -17.50 1.85 4.58
C ASN A 95 -18.06 0.46 4.30
N THR A 96 -19.31 0.37 3.84
CA THR A 96 -19.93 -0.90 3.48
C THR A 96 -19.29 -1.52 2.24
N PHE A 97 -19.03 -0.72 1.20
CA PHE A 97 -18.43 -1.18 -0.05
C PHE A 97 -16.99 -1.71 0.12
N LEU A 98 -16.20 -1.05 0.97
CA LEU A 98 -14.82 -1.43 1.28
C LEU A 98 -14.70 -2.33 2.51
N ASN A 99 -15.82 -2.62 3.17
CA ASN A 99 -15.92 -3.43 4.39
C ASN A 99 -15.04 -2.90 5.55
N LEU A 100 -15.07 -1.58 5.78
CA LEU A 100 -14.27 -0.89 6.80
C LEU A 100 -14.91 -0.99 8.22
N PRO A 101 -14.11 -1.07 9.30
CA PRO A 101 -12.65 -1.20 9.31
C PRO A 101 -12.20 -2.54 8.74
N THR A 102 -11.11 -2.52 7.96
CA THR A 102 -10.56 -3.72 7.36
C THR A 102 -9.04 -3.76 7.43
N GLU A 103 -8.48 -4.96 7.30
CA GLU A 103 -7.05 -5.14 7.12
C GLU A 103 -6.73 -5.43 5.65
N CYS A 104 -5.81 -4.67 5.07
CA CYS A 104 -5.29 -4.89 3.74
C CYS A 104 -3.86 -5.40 3.80
N ILE A 105 -3.53 -6.37 2.95
CA ILE A 105 -2.15 -6.82 2.76
C ILE A 105 -1.68 -6.37 1.38
N ALA A 106 -0.48 -5.82 1.32
CA ALA A 106 0.15 -5.36 0.10
C ALA A 106 1.45 -6.14 -0.12
N TYR A 107 1.64 -6.60 -1.35
CA TYR A 107 2.88 -7.20 -1.82
C TYR A 107 3.46 -6.31 -2.92
N LEU A 108 4.74 -5.96 -2.79
CA LEU A 108 5.46 -5.13 -3.74
C LEU A 108 6.74 -5.84 -4.13
N ASN A 109 6.83 -6.27 -5.39
CA ASN A 109 8.09 -6.72 -5.97
C ASN A 109 8.89 -5.50 -6.39
N ALA A 110 10.10 -5.35 -5.88
CA ALA A 110 10.97 -4.22 -6.18
C ALA A 110 12.33 -4.72 -6.68
N THR A 111 12.97 -3.89 -7.50
CA THR A 111 14.37 -4.08 -7.90
C THR A 111 15.13 -2.82 -7.49
N ILE A 112 16.11 -2.99 -6.63
CA ILE A 112 16.95 -1.90 -6.13
C ILE A 112 18.20 -1.84 -6.99
N SER A 113 18.35 -0.75 -7.72
CA SER A 113 19.57 -0.42 -8.45
C SER A 113 20.25 0.75 -7.73
N ILE A 114 21.49 0.55 -7.30
CA ILE A 114 22.32 1.64 -6.79
C ILE A 114 22.84 2.40 -8.00
N ALA A 115 22.23 3.55 -8.30
CA ALA A 115 22.82 4.47 -9.25
C ALA A 115 24.08 5.07 -8.60
N SER A 116 25.25 4.79 -9.16
CA SER A 116 26.46 5.54 -8.81
C SER A 116 26.23 6.98 -9.26
N ALA A 117 26.00 7.89 -8.30
CA ALA A 117 26.09 9.31 -8.58
C ALA A 117 27.52 9.58 -9.09
N THR A 118 27.63 9.89 -10.39
CA THR A 118 28.89 10.29 -11.01
C THR A 118 29.17 11.75 -10.68
#